data_AF-A0A6N6SKD5-F1
#
_entry.id   AF-A0A6N6SKD5-F1
#
_cell.length_a   1.000
_cell.length_b   1.000
_cell.length_c   1.000
_cell.angle_alpha   90.00
_cell.angle_beta   90.00
_cell.angle_gamma   90.00
#
_symmetry.space_group_name_H-M   'P 1'
#
loop_
_entity.id
_entity.type
_entity.pdbx_description
1 polymer ?
#
loop_
_entity_poly.entity_id
_entity_poly.type
_entity_poly.pdbx_seq_one_letter_code
_entity_poly.pdbx_strand_id
1 'polypeptide(L)'
;MSEKNSEQEATMSGRKLIKKYARAYAPPTVSNVGPGFDLMGFSIHSEGIVGDEVTVTANDVGEVRIVSILGNTSLSSEVEKNTAGMAIKAFIDEQAPGEGVDIILNKRMPVGSGLGSSASSAVAGVMAVNGLLAEPLPKERLIEYAMQGEMVASGTRHGDNVIPALMGGFVVINNPDKLQFFRIEAPVGLRVMTIHPHIEIKTSEAREILPKNIPTGDSIRQTGAAMSLVTGLLTSDFSKIQAASDDFIAEPYRSKLIPGYAQIKEMALAAGAIAFNISGSGPTMFALFNADELSVKKAEGNISLKSEADKAIPVEGSADDLSDDYTGSSTNRFAESLPDGLSEDLTGGMAEGFTEGLTNGLAEGFTDDLTEGFKDGLTNNFAEGSEEINTHSEIVGKLNILVKSIVEQYRSSGYSVDISFSAVNSEGAKLSEVR
;
A
#
# COMPACT_ATOMS: atom_id res chain seq x y z
N MET A 1 5.95 5.91 50.15
CA MET A 1 6.66 4.73 49.62
C MET A 1 5.89 3.42 49.82
N SER A 2 4.85 3.36 50.67
CA SER A 2 4.03 2.15 50.85
C SER A 2 2.87 2.01 49.87
N GLU A 3 2.29 3.11 49.36
CA GLU A 3 1.14 3.03 48.43
C GLU A 3 1.51 2.71 46.98
N LYS A 4 2.74 3.03 46.54
CA LYS A 4 3.23 2.65 45.19
C LYS A 4 3.64 1.18 45.09
N ASN A 5 3.95 0.54 46.23
CA ASN A 5 4.27 -0.89 46.24
C ASN A 5 3.01 -1.76 46.24
N SER A 6 1.87 -1.26 46.76
CA SER A 6 0.61 -2.01 46.73
C SER A 6 -0.04 -2.08 45.33
N GLU A 7 0.21 -1.12 44.45
CA GLU A 7 -0.24 -1.19 43.04
C GLU A 7 0.59 -2.15 42.19
N GLN A 8 1.89 -2.33 42.50
CA GLN A 8 2.77 -3.28 41.82
C GLN A 8 2.65 -4.73 42.33
N GLU A 9 2.20 -4.94 43.58
CA GLU A 9 1.97 -6.29 44.11
C GLU A 9 0.59 -6.86 43.71
N ALA A 10 -0.38 -6.02 43.34
CA ALA A 10 -1.69 -6.47 42.84
C ALA A 10 -1.65 -7.03 41.39
N THR A 11 -0.55 -6.81 40.65
CA THR A 11 -0.36 -7.26 39.26
C THR A 11 0.03 -8.73 39.08
N MET A 12 0.19 -9.51 40.15
CA MET A 12 0.64 -10.92 40.07
C MET A 12 -0.49 -11.96 40.07
N SER A 13 -1.76 -11.53 40.16
CA SER A 13 -2.92 -12.34 39.80
C SER A 13 -3.33 -11.94 38.39
N GLY A 14 -3.11 -12.80 37.39
CA GLY A 14 -3.58 -12.58 36.03
C GLY A 14 -5.02 -12.09 35.97
N ARG A 15 -5.32 -11.14 35.07
CA ARG A 15 -6.68 -10.64 34.85
C ARG A 15 -7.57 -11.77 34.32
N LYS A 16 -8.88 -11.59 34.44
CA LYS A 16 -9.88 -12.52 33.90
C LYS A 16 -10.58 -11.92 32.67
N LEU A 17 -10.96 -12.79 31.73
CA LEU A 17 -11.84 -12.43 30.63
C LEU A 17 -13.28 -12.43 31.17
N ILE A 18 -13.82 -11.24 31.43
CA ILE A 18 -15.15 -11.10 32.07
C ILE A 18 -16.28 -11.06 31.04
N LYS A 19 -16.00 -10.54 29.85
CA LYS A 19 -16.94 -10.58 28.72
C LYS A 19 -16.68 -11.84 27.89
N LYS A 20 -17.73 -12.33 27.23
CA LYS A 20 -17.65 -13.57 26.46
C LYS A 20 -17.26 -13.32 25.03
N TYR A 21 -17.53 -12.14 24.50
CA TYR A 21 -17.41 -11.85 23.09
C TYR A 21 -16.88 -10.44 22.85
N ALA A 22 -15.97 -10.31 21.89
CA ALA A 22 -15.56 -9.02 21.36
C ALA A 22 -15.21 -9.12 19.88
N ARG A 23 -15.47 -8.04 19.14
CA ARG A 23 -15.02 -7.83 17.77
C ARG A 23 -14.30 -6.49 17.68
N ALA A 24 -13.19 -6.46 16.97
CA ALA A 24 -12.48 -5.24 16.66
C ALA A 24 -12.15 -5.15 15.17
N TYR A 25 -11.95 -3.91 14.73
CA TYR A 25 -11.51 -3.53 13.40
C TYR A 25 -10.18 -2.76 13.53
N ALA A 26 -9.24 -3.05 12.63
CA ALA A 26 -8.04 -2.25 12.46
C ALA A 26 -7.97 -1.74 11.00
N PRO A 27 -7.61 -0.46 10.77
CA PRO A 27 -7.55 0.10 9.43
C PRO A 27 -6.27 -0.29 8.67
N PRO A 28 -6.29 -0.16 7.33
CA PRO A 28 -5.08 -0.15 6.52
C PRO A 28 -4.14 0.99 6.92
N THR A 29 -2.86 0.82 6.66
CA THR A 29 -1.81 1.83 6.90
C THR A 29 -0.93 2.05 5.68
N VAL A 30 -0.46 3.28 5.55
CA VAL A 30 0.65 3.64 4.67
C VAL A 30 1.85 3.88 5.55
N SER A 31 2.98 3.22 5.26
CA SER A 31 4.22 3.38 6.02
C SER A 31 5.38 3.86 5.15
N ASN A 32 6.51 4.20 5.77
CA ASN A 32 7.65 4.96 5.26
C ASN A 32 7.33 6.42 4.94
N VAL A 33 6.23 6.70 4.23
CA VAL A 33 5.78 8.06 3.93
C VAL A 33 6.89 8.89 3.24
N GLY A 34 7.58 8.29 2.27
CA GLY A 34 8.75 8.89 1.64
C GLY A 34 9.98 8.88 2.57
N PRO A 35 10.52 10.04 2.99
CA PRO A 35 11.78 10.10 3.73
C PRO A 35 11.73 9.50 5.14
N GLY A 36 10.55 9.14 5.65
CA GLY A 36 10.33 8.53 6.96
C GLY A 36 10.51 7.01 7.00
N PHE A 37 11.37 6.44 6.14
CA PHE A 37 11.64 5.01 6.04
C PHE A 37 11.80 4.32 7.41
N ASP A 38 11.02 3.26 7.66
CA ASP A 38 10.86 2.49 8.91
C ASP A 38 10.44 3.29 10.16
N LEU A 39 10.24 4.61 10.06
CA LEU A 39 10.01 5.50 11.19
C LEU A 39 8.67 6.24 11.13
N MET A 40 7.99 6.26 9.98
CA MET A 40 6.72 6.97 9.83
C MET A 40 5.64 6.10 9.19
N GLY A 41 4.42 6.34 9.61
CA GLY A 41 3.23 5.79 8.96
C GLY A 41 1.96 6.47 9.42
N PHE A 42 0.87 6.22 8.71
CA PHE A 42 -0.45 6.72 9.04
C PHE A 42 -1.52 5.72 8.62
N SER A 43 -2.64 5.68 9.34
CA SER A 43 -3.79 4.87 8.93
C SER A 43 -4.73 5.64 8.03
N ILE A 44 -5.49 4.91 7.21
CA ILE A 44 -6.44 5.49 6.25
C ILE A 44 -7.86 4.96 6.45
N HIS A 45 -8.84 5.78 6.11
CA HIS A 45 -10.21 5.35 5.89
C HIS A 45 -10.36 5.05 4.40
N SER A 46 -10.21 3.79 3.99
CA SER A 46 -10.50 3.39 2.61
C SER A 46 -11.87 2.73 2.53
N GLU A 47 -12.72 3.23 1.63
CA GLU A 47 -14.01 2.61 1.29
C GLU A 47 -13.84 1.37 0.42
N GLY A 48 -12.69 1.24 -0.27
CA GLY A 48 -12.37 0.10 -1.15
C GLY A 48 -11.56 -0.99 -0.45
N ILE A 49 -10.41 -0.64 0.12
CA ILE A 49 -9.56 -1.59 0.87
C ILE A 49 -9.94 -1.50 2.34
N VAL A 50 -10.84 -2.38 2.75
CA VAL A 50 -11.30 -2.42 4.14
C VAL A 50 -10.24 -3.12 4.98
N GLY A 51 -9.88 -2.53 6.12
CA GLY A 51 -9.00 -3.16 7.10
C GLY A 51 -9.55 -4.47 7.65
N ASP A 52 -8.72 -5.23 8.36
CA ASP A 52 -9.11 -6.54 8.89
C ASP A 52 -10.02 -6.42 10.12
N GLU A 53 -10.86 -7.43 10.31
CA GLU A 53 -11.65 -7.61 11.54
C GLU A 53 -11.27 -8.91 12.25
N VAL A 54 -11.21 -8.85 13.57
CA VAL A 54 -11.02 -10.03 14.40
C VAL A 54 -12.14 -10.12 15.41
N THR A 55 -12.73 -11.31 15.50
CA THR A 55 -13.70 -11.68 16.53
C THR A 55 -13.04 -12.68 17.47
N VAL A 56 -13.22 -12.47 18.77
CA VAL A 56 -12.77 -13.39 19.82
C VAL A 56 -13.96 -13.79 20.70
N THR A 57 -14.02 -15.06 21.07
CA THR A 57 -14.97 -15.59 22.06
C THR A 57 -14.19 -16.30 23.15
N ALA A 58 -14.40 -15.93 24.42
CA ALA A 58 -13.79 -16.63 25.55
C ALA A 58 -14.22 -18.10 25.56
N ASN A 59 -13.28 -19.01 25.83
CA ASN A 59 -13.55 -20.45 25.88
C ASN A 59 -13.16 -21.06 27.23
N ASP A 60 -13.81 -22.18 27.58
CA ASP A 60 -13.56 -22.89 28.85
C ASP A 60 -12.35 -23.85 28.77
N VAL A 61 -11.68 -23.93 27.62
CA VAL A 61 -10.54 -24.82 27.38
C VAL A 61 -9.23 -24.20 27.90
N GLY A 62 -9.17 -22.87 28.01
CA GLY A 62 -7.97 -22.16 28.44
C GLY A 62 -6.88 -22.09 27.36
N GLU A 63 -7.26 -22.24 26.09
CA GLU A 63 -6.37 -22.22 24.94
C GLU A 63 -6.75 -21.12 23.95
N VAL A 64 -5.73 -20.53 23.30
CA VAL A 64 -5.93 -19.65 22.15
C VAL A 64 -6.06 -20.53 20.90
N ARG A 65 -7.17 -20.39 20.15
CA ARG A 65 -7.44 -21.23 18.97
C ARG A 65 -7.95 -20.39 17.81
N ILE A 66 -7.41 -20.60 16.60
CA ILE A 66 -7.97 -20.01 15.39
C ILE A 66 -8.98 -20.99 14.81
N VAL A 67 -10.26 -20.68 14.97
CA VAL A 67 -11.36 -21.57 14.54
C VAL A 67 -11.81 -21.30 13.11
N SER A 68 -11.56 -20.10 12.58
CA SER A 68 -11.89 -19.76 11.21
C SER A 68 -11.06 -18.57 10.69
N ILE A 69 -10.70 -18.64 9.41
CA ILE A 69 -10.13 -17.52 8.65
C ILE A 69 -11.01 -17.30 7.42
N LEU A 70 -11.59 -16.11 7.31
CA LEU A 70 -12.43 -15.68 6.19
C LEU A 70 -11.62 -14.78 5.24
N GLY A 71 -11.97 -14.79 3.96
CA GLY A 71 -11.37 -13.90 2.94
C GLY A 71 -9.96 -14.29 2.46
N ASN A 72 -9.25 -15.17 3.18
CA ASN A 72 -8.02 -15.78 2.69
C ASN A 72 -7.81 -17.16 3.34
N THR A 73 -7.84 -18.23 2.53
CA THR A 73 -7.70 -19.61 3.01
C THR A 73 -6.25 -20.13 3.02
N SER A 74 -5.26 -19.35 2.56
CA SER A 74 -3.85 -19.77 2.56
C SER A 74 -3.08 -19.37 3.82
N LEU A 75 -3.66 -18.53 4.68
CA LEU A 75 -3.07 -18.17 5.97
C LEU A 75 -3.09 -19.34 6.94
N SER A 76 -2.02 -19.50 7.71
CA SER A 76 -1.93 -20.55 8.73
C SER A 76 -2.96 -20.34 9.85
N SER A 77 -3.61 -21.41 10.28
CA SER A 77 -4.42 -21.47 11.50
C SER A 77 -3.61 -21.87 12.74
N GLU A 78 -2.31 -22.14 12.61
CA GLU A 78 -1.42 -22.31 13.75
C GLU A 78 -1.18 -20.95 14.41
N VAL A 79 -1.44 -20.85 15.72
CA VAL A 79 -1.45 -19.59 16.47
C VAL A 79 -0.10 -18.87 16.35
N GLU A 80 0.99 -19.61 16.50
CA GLU A 80 2.37 -19.10 16.46
C GLU A 80 2.83 -18.69 15.05
N LYS A 81 2.09 -19.10 14.00
CA LYS A 81 2.36 -18.74 12.60
C LYS A 81 1.35 -17.73 12.03
N ASN A 82 0.44 -17.24 12.85
CA ASN A 82 -0.59 -16.28 12.46
C ASN A 82 -0.42 -14.97 13.24
N THR A 83 -0.45 -13.82 12.56
CA THR A 83 -0.17 -12.53 13.20
C THR A 83 -1.20 -12.15 14.26
N ALA A 84 -2.49 -12.38 14.01
CA ALA A 84 -3.55 -12.17 14.99
C ALA A 84 -3.45 -13.18 16.15
N GLY A 85 -3.21 -14.46 15.81
CA GLY A 85 -3.04 -15.54 16.77
C GLY A 85 -1.90 -15.26 17.76
N MET A 86 -0.70 -15.00 17.26
CA MET A 86 0.48 -14.73 18.08
C MET A 86 0.32 -13.47 18.92
N ALA A 87 -0.27 -12.40 18.36
CA ALA A 87 -0.49 -11.17 19.12
C ALA A 87 -1.50 -11.38 20.28
N ILE A 88 -2.58 -12.12 20.03
CA ILE A 88 -3.56 -12.49 21.06
C ILE A 88 -2.92 -13.42 22.11
N LYS A 89 -2.12 -14.39 21.68
CA LYS A 89 -1.42 -15.30 22.58
C LYS A 89 -0.49 -14.55 23.52
N ALA A 90 0.33 -13.65 22.98
CA ALA A 90 1.23 -12.82 23.78
C ALA A 90 0.48 -11.97 24.81
N PHE A 91 -0.69 -11.44 24.43
CA PHE A 91 -1.56 -10.72 25.37
C PHE A 91 -2.10 -11.64 26.48
N ILE A 92 -2.65 -12.80 26.14
CA ILE A 92 -3.23 -13.74 27.10
C ILE A 92 -2.17 -14.27 28.07
N ASP A 93 -1.01 -14.66 27.57
CA ASP A 93 0.08 -15.22 28.38
C ASP A 93 0.52 -14.25 29.50
N GLU A 94 0.52 -12.94 29.23
CA GLU A 94 0.92 -11.92 30.22
C GLU A 94 -0.25 -11.40 31.05
N GLN A 95 -1.35 -11.03 30.39
CA GLN A 95 -2.43 -10.27 31.03
C GLN A 95 -3.50 -11.17 31.64
N ALA A 96 -3.72 -12.37 31.11
CA ALA A 96 -4.78 -13.28 31.54
C ALA A 96 -4.34 -14.75 31.52
N PRO A 97 -3.22 -15.11 32.18
CA PRO A 97 -2.66 -16.46 32.14
C PRO A 97 -3.69 -17.53 32.56
N GLY A 98 -3.82 -18.56 31.73
CA GLY A 98 -4.76 -19.67 31.91
C GLY A 98 -6.16 -19.44 31.31
N GLU A 99 -6.44 -18.26 30.75
CA GLU A 99 -7.64 -18.00 29.97
C GLU A 99 -7.45 -18.41 28.50
N GLY A 100 -8.54 -18.61 27.78
CA GLY A 100 -8.54 -19.04 26.38
C GLY A 100 -9.56 -18.32 25.52
N VAL A 101 -9.29 -18.22 24.22
CA VAL A 101 -10.21 -17.61 23.25
C VAL A 101 -10.24 -18.37 21.92
N ASP A 102 -11.42 -18.44 21.32
CA ASP A 102 -11.61 -18.85 19.93
C ASP A 102 -11.62 -17.61 19.02
N ILE A 103 -10.79 -17.64 17.98
CA ILE A 103 -10.51 -16.53 17.09
C ILE A 103 -11.14 -16.80 15.72
N ILE A 104 -11.91 -15.83 15.23
CA ILE A 104 -12.32 -15.73 13.83
C ILE A 104 -11.62 -14.50 13.24
N LEU A 105 -10.71 -14.73 12.30
CA LEU A 105 -10.05 -13.69 11.53
C LEU A 105 -10.80 -13.46 10.22
N ASN A 106 -11.30 -12.25 9.99
CA ASN A 106 -11.85 -11.83 8.71
C ASN A 106 -10.81 -11.01 7.96
N LYS A 107 -10.08 -11.68 7.05
CA LYS A 107 -9.03 -11.09 6.24
C LYS A 107 -9.65 -10.35 5.06
N ARG A 108 -9.59 -9.03 5.11
CA ARG A 108 -10.15 -8.14 4.07
C ARG A 108 -9.07 -7.43 3.28
N MET A 109 -7.85 -7.42 3.80
CA MET A 109 -6.70 -6.81 3.15
C MET A 109 -5.89 -7.82 2.34
N PRO A 110 -5.46 -7.47 1.11
CA PRO A 110 -4.52 -8.29 0.36
C PRO A 110 -3.18 -8.42 1.11
N VAL A 111 -2.63 -9.63 1.16
CA VAL A 111 -1.32 -9.92 1.77
C VAL A 111 -0.22 -9.38 0.86
N GLY A 112 0.89 -8.90 1.42
CA GLY A 112 2.02 -8.38 0.61
C GLY A 112 1.68 -7.12 -0.20
N SER A 113 0.61 -6.41 0.16
CA SER A 113 0.13 -5.25 -0.60
C SER A 113 0.89 -3.96 -0.34
N GLY A 114 1.65 -3.87 0.75
CA GLY A 114 2.25 -2.61 1.21
C GLY A 114 1.31 -1.72 2.03
N LEU A 115 0.12 -2.24 2.40
CA LEU A 115 -0.90 -1.50 3.18
C LEU A 115 -0.97 -1.91 4.66
N GLY A 116 0.03 -2.59 5.20
CA GLY A 116 0.03 -3.03 6.60
C GLY A 116 -0.94 -4.19 6.90
N SER A 117 -1.13 -5.10 5.94
CA SER A 117 -2.03 -6.25 6.07
C SER A 117 -1.74 -7.14 7.29
N SER A 118 -0.47 -7.44 7.57
CA SER A 118 -0.06 -8.19 8.78
C SER A 118 -0.43 -7.43 10.05
N ALA A 119 -0.10 -6.13 10.08
CA ALA A 119 -0.28 -5.26 11.23
C ALA A 119 -1.77 -5.08 11.55
N SER A 120 -2.61 -4.93 10.53
CA SER A 120 -4.06 -4.84 10.68
C SER A 120 -4.62 -6.07 11.41
N SER A 121 -4.23 -7.29 11.01
CA SER A 121 -4.67 -8.51 11.68
C SER A 121 -4.19 -8.57 13.15
N ALA A 122 -2.92 -8.24 13.42
CA ALA A 122 -2.37 -8.24 14.77
C ALA A 122 -3.05 -7.22 15.69
N VAL A 123 -3.22 -5.98 15.20
CA VAL A 123 -3.86 -4.87 15.92
C VAL A 123 -5.33 -5.16 16.20
N ALA A 124 -6.09 -5.67 15.21
CA ALA A 124 -7.48 -6.06 15.42
C ALA A 124 -7.57 -7.19 16.47
N GLY A 125 -6.66 -8.15 16.44
CA GLY A 125 -6.61 -9.25 17.41
C GLY A 125 -6.41 -8.75 18.85
N VAL A 126 -5.38 -7.95 19.09
CA VAL A 126 -5.09 -7.43 20.44
C VAL A 126 -6.18 -6.48 20.95
N MET A 127 -6.77 -5.68 20.06
CA MET A 127 -7.90 -4.82 20.40
C MET A 127 -9.11 -5.66 20.82
N ALA A 128 -9.43 -6.73 20.09
CA ALA A 128 -10.56 -7.60 20.38
C ALA A 128 -10.39 -8.31 21.73
N VAL A 129 -9.25 -8.96 21.99
CA VAL A 129 -9.01 -9.66 23.27
C VAL A 129 -8.92 -8.69 24.45
N ASN A 130 -8.34 -7.49 24.26
CA ASN A 130 -8.36 -6.44 25.28
C ASN A 130 -9.78 -6.02 25.65
N GLY A 131 -10.70 -6.04 24.67
CA GLY A 131 -12.12 -5.78 24.86
C GLY A 131 -12.79 -6.74 25.85
N LEU A 132 -12.28 -7.97 26.01
CA LEU A 132 -12.83 -8.99 26.91
C LEU A 132 -12.55 -8.74 28.39
N LEU A 133 -11.55 -7.92 28.71
CA LEU A 133 -11.23 -7.55 30.10
C LEU A 133 -12.34 -6.69 30.72
N ALA A 134 -12.49 -6.78 32.06
CA ALA A 134 -13.31 -5.82 32.81
C ALA A 134 -12.82 -4.39 32.60
N GLU A 135 -11.50 -4.21 32.72
CA GLU A 135 -10.79 -2.95 32.49
C GLU A 135 -9.78 -3.13 31.36
N PRO A 136 -10.15 -2.75 30.12
CA PRO A 136 -9.24 -2.80 28.99
C PRO A 136 -7.98 -1.95 29.23
N LEU A 137 -6.83 -2.45 28.78
CA LEU A 137 -5.59 -1.69 28.75
C LEU A 137 -5.68 -0.51 27.79
N PRO A 138 -4.92 0.58 28.05
CA PRO A 138 -4.76 1.67 27.09
C PRO A 138 -4.04 1.17 25.83
N LYS A 139 -4.34 1.79 24.68
CA LYS A 139 -3.84 1.37 23.36
C LYS A 139 -2.31 1.27 23.33
N GLU A 140 -1.61 2.21 23.96
CA GLU A 140 -0.14 2.24 24.01
C GLU A 140 0.46 0.94 24.56
N ARG A 141 -0.22 0.28 25.52
CA ARG A 141 0.22 -1.00 26.07
C ARG A 141 -0.05 -2.18 25.14
N LEU A 142 -0.94 -2.04 24.16
CA LEU A 142 -1.25 -3.09 23.19
C LEU A 142 -0.21 -3.19 22.08
N ILE A 143 0.61 -2.14 21.88
CA ILE A 143 1.63 -2.08 20.83
C ILE A 143 2.59 -3.26 20.98
N GLU A 144 3.09 -3.53 22.19
CA GLU A 144 4.08 -4.58 22.41
C GLU A 144 3.58 -5.97 22.02
N TYR A 145 2.28 -6.25 22.24
CA TYR A 145 1.63 -7.51 21.84
C TYR A 145 1.41 -7.58 20.34
N ALA A 146 0.90 -6.51 19.72
CA ALA A 146 0.72 -6.45 18.27
C ALA A 146 2.05 -6.64 17.51
N MET A 147 3.15 -6.08 18.06
CA MET A 147 4.49 -6.27 17.51
C MET A 147 4.98 -7.73 17.56
N GLN A 148 4.48 -8.57 18.47
CA GLN A 148 4.78 -10.01 18.45
C GLN A 148 4.16 -10.69 17.22
N GLY A 149 2.96 -10.25 16.83
CA GLY A 149 2.31 -10.69 15.60
C GLY A 149 3.12 -10.32 14.35
N GLU A 150 3.61 -9.08 14.25
CA GLU A 150 4.42 -8.65 13.10
C GLU A 150 5.73 -9.44 12.95
N MET A 151 6.36 -9.80 14.08
CA MET A 151 7.60 -10.56 14.06
C MET A 151 7.43 -11.91 13.35
N VAL A 152 6.25 -12.53 13.45
CA VAL A 152 5.94 -13.80 12.77
C VAL A 152 5.92 -13.62 11.25
N ALA A 153 5.44 -12.48 10.75
CA ALA A 153 5.28 -12.25 9.32
C ALA A 153 6.58 -11.80 8.63
N SER A 154 7.35 -10.88 9.24
CA SER A 154 8.52 -10.27 8.60
C SER A 154 9.87 -10.60 9.26
N GLY A 155 9.88 -11.34 10.37
CA GLY A 155 11.09 -11.65 11.14
C GLY A 155 11.76 -10.42 11.78
N THR A 156 11.09 -9.27 11.74
CA THR A 156 11.61 -7.96 12.14
C THR A 156 10.49 -7.13 12.75
N ARG A 157 10.82 -6.30 13.75
CA ARG A 157 9.86 -5.44 14.43
C ARG A 157 9.75 -4.09 13.73
N HIS A 158 8.70 -3.91 12.91
CA HIS A 158 8.38 -2.62 12.30
C HIS A 158 7.15 -2.01 12.99
N GLY A 159 7.34 -0.89 13.69
CA GLY A 159 6.25 -0.18 14.37
C GLY A 159 5.46 0.75 13.45
N ASP A 160 5.98 1.04 12.27
CA ASP A 160 5.49 2.03 11.31
C ASP A 160 4.13 1.67 10.68
N ASN A 161 3.68 0.43 10.82
CA ASN A 161 2.31 -0.02 10.50
C ASN A 161 1.48 -0.28 11.75
N VAL A 162 2.02 -0.99 12.74
CA VAL A 162 1.28 -1.36 13.97
C VAL A 162 0.80 -0.15 14.73
N ILE A 163 1.69 0.82 14.97
CA ILE A 163 1.39 1.97 15.82
C ILE A 163 0.33 2.86 15.14
N PRO A 164 0.43 3.27 13.86
CA PRO A 164 -0.62 4.07 13.23
C PRO A 164 -1.93 3.31 13.00
N ALA A 165 -1.89 1.98 12.78
CA ALA A 165 -3.11 1.17 12.72
C ALA A 165 -3.86 1.21 14.05
N LEU A 166 -3.14 1.19 15.17
CA LEU A 166 -3.73 1.21 16.51
C LEU A 166 -4.15 2.62 16.95
N MET A 167 -3.26 3.60 16.78
CA MET A 167 -3.36 4.95 17.36
C MET A 167 -4.08 5.96 16.45
N GLY A 168 -4.10 5.73 15.14
CA GLY A 168 -4.58 6.73 14.19
C GLY A 168 -3.63 7.90 13.99
N GLY A 169 -3.95 8.77 13.05
CA GLY A 169 -3.14 9.91 12.64
C GLY A 169 -1.84 9.50 11.96
N PHE A 170 -0.94 10.47 11.80
CA PHE A 170 0.46 10.19 11.50
C PHE A 170 1.20 9.80 12.78
N VAL A 171 2.08 8.83 12.68
CA VAL A 171 2.97 8.41 13.74
C VAL A 171 4.40 8.62 13.27
N VAL A 172 5.23 9.17 14.16
CA VAL A 172 6.67 9.28 14.00
C VAL A 172 7.34 8.54 15.14
N ILE A 173 8.11 7.51 14.80
CA ILE A 173 8.87 6.69 15.72
C ILE A 173 10.24 7.34 15.88
N ASN A 174 10.49 7.94 17.04
CA ASN A 174 11.76 8.58 17.35
C ASN A 174 12.76 7.61 18.01
N ASN A 175 12.29 6.46 18.50
CA ASN A 175 13.15 5.38 18.99
C ASN A 175 12.51 4.01 18.72
N PRO A 176 12.92 3.30 17.65
CA PRO A 176 12.32 2.01 17.30
C PRO A 176 12.63 0.92 18.34
N ASP A 177 13.83 0.92 18.95
CA ASP A 177 14.22 -0.09 19.95
C ASP A 177 13.34 -0.03 21.20
N LYS A 178 12.93 1.18 21.59
CA LYS A 178 12.06 1.43 22.74
C LYS A 178 10.59 1.63 22.39
N LEU A 179 10.24 1.51 21.10
CA LEU A 179 8.91 1.82 20.56
C LEU A 179 8.38 3.19 21.03
N GLN A 180 9.26 4.19 21.14
CA GLN A 180 8.84 5.55 21.45
C GLN A 180 8.42 6.25 20.17
N PHE A 181 7.30 6.96 20.25
CA PHE A 181 6.72 7.67 19.12
C PHE A 181 5.97 8.90 19.60
N PHE A 182 5.63 9.75 18.64
CA PHE A 182 4.64 10.80 18.81
C PHE A 182 3.63 10.76 17.66
N ARG A 183 2.41 11.19 17.96
CA ARG A 183 1.29 11.22 17.01
C ARG A 183 1.06 12.65 16.55
N ILE A 184 0.83 12.82 15.25
CA ILE A 184 0.51 14.09 14.60
C ILE A 184 -0.86 13.94 13.94
N GLU A 185 -1.77 14.88 14.21
CA GLU A 185 -3.02 14.95 13.47
C GLU A 185 -2.75 15.35 12.03
N ALA A 186 -3.45 14.75 11.08
CA ALA A 186 -3.31 15.12 9.69
C ALA A 186 -3.76 16.58 9.47
N PRO A 187 -3.03 17.38 8.67
CA PRO A 187 -3.51 18.68 8.24
C PRO A 187 -4.92 18.60 7.66
N VAL A 188 -5.78 19.56 8.03
CA VAL A 188 -7.13 19.66 7.46
C VAL A 188 -7.00 19.79 5.95
N GLY A 189 -7.82 19.03 5.21
CA GLY A 189 -7.77 19.01 3.75
C GLY A 189 -6.77 18.01 3.17
N LEU A 190 -5.87 17.40 3.93
CA LEU A 190 -5.01 16.35 3.38
C LEU A 190 -5.86 15.15 2.89
N ARG A 191 -5.63 14.71 1.66
CA ARG A 191 -6.24 13.52 1.05
C ARG A 191 -5.17 12.59 0.53
N VAL A 192 -5.50 11.30 0.52
CA VAL A 192 -4.58 10.23 0.13
C VAL A 192 -5.24 9.42 -0.96
N MET A 193 -4.61 9.36 -2.13
CA MET A 193 -4.93 8.37 -3.15
C MET A 193 -4.02 7.17 -2.94
N THR A 194 -4.57 5.96 -2.81
CA THR A 194 -3.81 4.71 -2.85
C THR A 194 -4.00 4.05 -4.21
N ILE A 195 -2.91 3.55 -4.80
CA ILE A 195 -2.90 2.83 -6.07
C ILE A 195 -2.34 1.44 -5.79
N HIS A 196 -3.19 0.43 -5.76
CA HIS A 196 -2.85 -0.95 -5.45
C HIS A 196 -2.91 -1.82 -6.72
N PRO A 197 -1.78 -2.02 -7.42
CA PRO A 197 -1.74 -3.00 -8.49
C PRO A 197 -1.81 -4.41 -7.90
N HIS A 198 -2.53 -5.31 -8.58
CA HIS A 198 -2.67 -6.71 -8.18
C HIS A 198 -1.44 -7.52 -8.57
N ILE A 199 -0.33 -7.15 -7.96
CA ILE A 199 0.99 -7.76 -8.10
C ILE A 199 1.43 -8.15 -6.69
N GLU A 200 2.17 -9.26 -6.57
CA GLU A 200 2.73 -9.66 -5.29
C GLU A 200 4.21 -9.27 -5.24
N ILE A 201 4.59 -8.48 -4.23
CA ILE A 201 5.99 -8.24 -3.88
C ILE A 201 6.18 -8.74 -2.46
N LYS A 202 7.08 -9.71 -2.26
CA LYS A 202 7.39 -10.16 -0.91
C LYS A 202 8.17 -9.08 -0.16
N THR A 203 7.75 -8.81 1.07
CA THR A 203 8.44 -7.84 1.95
C THR A 203 9.92 -8.16 2.12
N SER A 204 10.29 -9.44 2.18
CA SER A 204 11.69 -9.89 2.25
C SER A 204 12.48 -9.51 1.01
N GLU A 205 11.95 -9.77 -0.20
CA GLU A 205 12.60 -9.41 -1.47
C GLU A 205 12.77 -7.89 -1.60
N ALA A 206 11.74 -7.12 -1.21
CA ALA A 206 11.80 -5.66 -1.16
C ALA A 206 12.76 -5.11 -0.10
N ARG A 207 13.12 -5.90 0.92
CA ARG A 207 14.13 -5.52 1.93
C ARG A 207 15.53 -5.87 1.45
N GLU A 208 15.70 -7.00 0.77
CA GLU A 208 16.99 -7.50 0.29
C GLU A 208 17.62 -6.61 -0.78
N ILE A 209 16.80 -5.92 -1.60
CA ILE A 209 17.29 -5.01 -2.64
C ILE A 209 17.87 -3.69 -2.08
N LEU A 210 17.63 -3.39 -0.79
CA LEU A 210 18.09 -2.15 -0.19
C LEU A 210 19.62 -2.15 0.02
N PRO A 211 20.27 -0.99 -0.12
CA PRO A 211 21.71 -0.90 0.08
C PRO A 211 22.05 -1.14 1.56
N LYS A 212 23.16 -1.84 1.81
CA LYS A 212 23.68 -2.04 3.18
C LYS A 212 24.32 -0.79 3.76
N ASN A 213 24.78 0.12 2.90
CA ASN A 213 25.42 1.38 3.28
C ASN A 213 24.78 2.52 2.48
N ILE A 214 24.46 3.61 3.15
CA ILE A 214 23.89 4.82 2.54
C ILE A 214 24.99 5.87 2.41
N PRO A 215 25.20 6.49 1.24
CA PRO A 215 26.12 7.61 1.10
C PRO A 215 25.79 8.75 2.06
N THR A 216 26.80 9.40 2.64
CA THR A 216 26.59 10.53 3.57
C THR A 216 25.71 11.63 2.96
N GLY A 217 25.88 11.93 1.66
CA GLY A 217 25.06 12.90 0.96
C GLY A 217 23.57 12.53 0.95
N ASP A 218 23.25 11.25 0.75
CA ASP A 218 21.88 10.74 0.75
C ASP A 218 21.30 10.76 2.15
N SER A 219 22.10 10.39 3.16
CA SER A 219 21.72 10.48 4.57
C SER A 219 21.35 11.92 4.99
N ILE A 220 22.14 12.91 4.57
CA ILE A 220 21.85 14.33 4.84
C ILE A 220 20.55 14.76 4.15
N ARG A 221 20.36 14.39 2.88
CA ARG A 221 19.13 14.72 2.12
C ARG A 221 17.89 14.06 2.73
N GLN A 222 17.97 12.78 3.06
CA GLN A 222 16.91 12.04 3.75
C GLN A 222 16.51 12.73 5.05
N THR A 223 17.52 13.07 5.88
CA THR A 223 17.29 13.71 7.18
C THR A 223 16.62 15.07 7.01
N GLY A 224 17.09 15.88 6.06
CA GLY A 224 16.47 17.16 5.71
C GLY A 224 15.03 17.03 5.25
N ALA A 225 14.75 16.08 4.35
CA ALA A 225 13.41 15.79 3.86
C ALA A 225 12.49 15.32 5.00
N ALA A 226 12.93 14.40 5.84
CA ALA A 226 12.15 13.93 7.00
C ALA A 226 11.81 15.06 7.98
N MET A 227 12.76 15.95 8.28
CA MET A 227 12.51 17.14 9.11
C MET A 227 11.50 18.09 8.47
N SER A 228 11.58 18.30 7.15
CA SER A 228 10.61 19.12 6.41
C SER A 228 9.22 18.49 6.43
N LEU A 229 9.11 17.16 6.24
CA LEU A 229 7.85 16.43 6.30
C LEU A 229 7.18 16.60 7.68
N VAL A 230 7.91 16.30 8.76
CA VAL A 230 7.39 16.44 10.13
C VAL A 230 6.98 17.88 10.43
N THR A 231 7.79 18.86 10.01
CA THR A 231 7.46 20.28 10.19
C THR A 231 6.21 20.67 9.40
N GLY A 232 6.09 20.22 8.15
CA GLY A 232 4.92 20.45 7.29
C GLY A 232 3.65 19.87 7.90
N LEU A 233 3.70 18.64 8.42
CA LEU A 233 2.58 18.02 9.12
C LEU A 233 2.19 18.80 10.39
N LEU A 234 3.15 19.16 11.24
CA LEU A 234 2.90 19.89 12.49
C LEU A 234 2.35 21.31 12.27
N THR A 235 2.79 21.97 11.19
CA THR A 235 2.39 23.35 10.87
C THR A 235 1.27 23.45 9.85
N SER A 236 0.79 22.32 9.33
CA SER A 236 -0.15 22.25 8.20
C SER A 236 0.34 23.03 6.96
N ASP A 237 1.65 23.06 6.75
CA ASP A 237 2.29 23.72 5.60
C ASP A 237 2.52 22.68 4.49
N PHE A 238 1.61 22.67 3.51
CA PHE A 238 1.64 21.74 2.38
C PHE A 238 2.87 21.94 1.47
N SER A 239 3.43 23.15 1.38
CA SER A 239 4.66 23.38 0.60
C SER A 239 5.87 22.68 1.23
N LYS A 240 5.92 22.60 2.57
CA LYS A 240 6.96 21.81 3.27
C LYS A 240 6.78 20.30 3.10
N ILE A 241 5.53 19.82 3.05
CA ILE A 241 5.23 18.42 2.73
C ILE A 241 5.69 18.10 1.31
N GLN A 242 5.40 18.98 0.35
CA GLN A 242 5.81 18.82 -1.04
C GLN A 242 7.32 18.77 -1.22
N ALA A 243 8.04 19.69 -0.57
CA ALA A 243 9.50 19.71 -0.58
C ALA A 243 10.14 18.45 0.04
N ALA A 244 9.36 17.65 0.77
CA ALA A 244 9.81 16.43 1.43
C ALA A 244 9.38 15.13 0.71
N SER A 245 8.88 15.20 -0.54
CA SER A 245 8.31 14.03 -1.21
C SER A 245 9.34 12.94 -1.58
N ASP A 246 10.63 13.28 -1.64
CA ASP A 246 11.67 12.36 -2.10
C ASP A 246 12.19 11.45 -0.98
N ASP A 247 12.32 10.17 -1.29
CA ASP A 247 13.03 9.19 -0.48
C ASP A 247 14.36 8.81 -1.16
N PHE A 248 15.46 8.95 -0.43
CA PHE A 248 16.82 8.64 -0.88
C PHE A 248 17.31 7.28 -0.37
N ILE A 249 16.49 6.53 0.37
CA ILE A 249 16.85 5.22 0.94
C ILE A 249 16.16 4.07 0.22
N ALA A 250 14.82 4.06 0.14
CA ALA A 250 14.09 2.88 -0.33
C ALA A 250 13.49 3.04 -1.72
N GLU A 251 12.85 4.17 -2.02
CA GLU A 251 12.25 4.48 -3.32
C GLU A 251 13.18 4.21 -4.51
N PRO A 252 14.47 4.63 -4.52
CA PRO A 252 15.35 4.45 -5.69
C PRO A 252 15.63 2.98 -6.03
N TYR A 253 15.39 2.08 -5.08
CA TYR A 253 15.64 0.65 -5.21
C TYR A 253 14.33 -0.12 -5.41
N ARG A 254 13.31 0.17 -4.59
CA ARG A 254 12.02 -0.53 -4.60
C ARG A 254 11.11 -0.16 -5.77
N SER A 255 11.21 1.08 -6.30
CA SER A 255 10.42 1.50 -7.47
C SER A 255 10.61 0.59 -8.68
N LYS A 256 11.80 -0.01 -8.82
CA LYS A 256 12.14 -0.97 -9.90
C LYS A 256 11.32 -2.26 -9.84
N LEU A 257 10.76 -2.60 -8.69
CA LEU A 257 9.90 -3.76 -8.50
C LEU A 257 8.44 -3.48 -8.89
N ILE A 258 8.07 -2.22 -9.11
CA ILE A 258 6.70 -1.79 -9.37
C ILE A 258 6.61 -1.37 -10.84
N PRO A 259 5.95 -2.16 -11.70
CA PRO A 259 5.78 -1.83 -13.11
C PRO A 259 5.13 -0.46 -13.27
N GLY A 260 5.79 0.41 -14.03
CA GLY A 260 5.24 1.70 -14.40
C GLY A 260 5.28 2.79 -13.31
N TYR A 261 6.03 2.57 -12.22
CA TYR A 261 6.11 3.49 -11.08
C TYR A 261 6.45 4.93 -11.49
N ALA A 262 7.47 5.11 -12.35
CA ALA A 262 7.94 6.43 -12.74
C ALA A 262 6.87 7.21 -13.52
N GLN A 263 6.21 6.56 -14.49
CA GLN A 263 5.13 7.18 -15.26
C GLN A 263 3.95 7.56 -14.35
N ILE A 264 3.59 6.70 -13.40
CA ILE A 264 2.49 6.97 -12.46
C ILE A 264 2.83 8.13 -11.53
N LYS A 265 4.08 8.20 -11.02
CA LYS A 265 4.57 9.33 -10.22
C LYS A 265 4.44 10.64 -11.00
N GLU A 266 4.90 10.67 -12.25
CA GLU A 266 4.79 11.84 -13.13
C GLU A 266 3.34 12.26 -13.34
N MET A 267 2.46 11.32 -13.71
CA MET A 267 1.04 11.59 -13.91
C MET A 267 0.37 12.14 -12.64
N ALA A 268 0.67 11.55 -11.47
CA ALA A 268 0.09 11.98 -10.21
C ALA A 268 0.53 13.41 -9.82
N LEU A 269 1.81 13.73 -9.98
CA LEU A 269 2.34 15.07 -9.75
C LEU A 269 1.75 16.09 -10.73
N ALA A 270 1.63 15.74 -12.02
CA ALA A 270 0.98 16.57 -13.03
C ALA A 270 -0.51 16.83 -12.74
N ALA A 271 -1.19 15.88 -12.09
CA ALA A 271 -2.56 16.00 -11.63
C ALA A 271 -2.71 16.79 -10.31
N GLY A 272 -1.61 17.29 -9.73
CA GLY A 272 -1.62 18.14 -8.53
C GLY A 272 -1.34 17.39 -7.22
N ALA A 273 -0.78 16.18 -7.27
CA ALA A 273 -0.28 15.55 -6.05
C ALA A 273 0.88 16.38 -5.47
N ILE A 274 0.83 16.64 -4.17
CA ILE A 274 1.91 17.34 -3.45
C ILE A 274 3.04 16.39 -3.07
N ALA A 275 2.75 15.09 -2.92
CA ALA A 275 3.76 14.08 -2.69
C ALA A 275 3.32 12.76 -3.29
N PHE A 276 4.27 11.93 -3.70
CA PHE A 276 4.04 10.60 -4.23
C PHE A 276 5.15 9.67 -3.79
N ASN A 277 4.79 8.51 -3.21
CA ASN A 277 5.78 7.49 -2.86
C ASN A 277 5.17 6.07 -2.80
N ILE A 278 6.02 5.09 -2.52
CA ILE A 278 5.63 3.71 -2.26
C ILE A 278 5.03 3.60 -0.86
N SER A 279 3.91 2.88 -0.73
CA SER A 279 3.36 2.51 0.57
C SER A 279 4.10 1.29 1.11
N GLY A 280 4.81 1.44 2.23
CA GLY A 280 5.57 0.35 2.84
C GLY A 280 6.61 -0.25 1.89
N SER A 281 6.54 -1.57 1.67
CA SER A 281 7.38 -2.30 0.72
C SER A 281 6.88 -2.27 -0.73
N GLY A 282 5.70 -1.71 -0.98
CA GLY A 282 4.98 -1.88 -2.23
C GLY A 282 4.21 -3.21 -2.33
N PRO A 283 3.53 -3.45 -3.46
CA PRO A 283 3.54 -2.61 -4.67
C PRO A 283 2.58 -1.43 -4.62
N THR A 284 1.77 -1.30 -3.56
CA THR A 284 0.90 -0.12 -3.43
C THR A 284 1.72 1.15 -3.40
N MET A 285 1.24 2.16 -4.13
CA MET A 285 1.75 3.53 -4.10
C MET A 285 0.71 4.43 -3.44
N PHE A 286 1.15 5.58 -2.93
CA PHE A 286 0.26 6.61 -2.46
C PHE A 286 0.62 7.97 -3.04
N ALA A 287 -0.39 8.81 -3.23
CA ALA A 287 -0.25 10.22 -3.59
C ALA A 287 -1.01 11.07 -2.57
N LEU A 288 -0.38 12.14 -2.09
CA LEU A 288 -1.01 13.11 -1.19
C LEU A 288 -1.53 14.30 -2.00
N PHE A 289 -2.67 14.83 -1.60
CA PHE A 289 -3.28 16.02 -2.19
C PHE A 289 -3.75 16.99 -1.11
N ASN A 290 -3.71 18.28 -1.41
CA ASN A 290 -4.36 19.32 -0.61
C ASN A 290 -5.79 19.52 -1.12
N ALA A 291 -6.81 19.13 -0.36
CA ALA A 291 -8.22 19.22 -0.77
C ALA A 291 -8.71 20.65 -1.02
N ASP A 292 -8.10 21.65 -0.38
CA ASP A 292 -8.43 23.06 -0.59
C ASP A 292 -7.97 23.52 -1.97
N GLU A 293 -6.77 23.08 -2.40
CA GLU A 293 -6.31 23.22 -3.77
C GLU A 293 -7.08 22.34 -4.74
N LEU A 294 -7.66 21.22 -4.26
CA LEU A 294 -8.56 20.42 -5.07
C LEU A 294 -9.97 21.06 -5.23
N SER A 295 -10.29 22.11 -4.48
CA SER A 295 -11.65 22.67 -4.32
C SER A 295 -12.75 21.61 -4.11
N VAL A 296 -12.39 20.43 -3.58
CA VAL A 296 -13.32 19.32 -3.32
C VAL A 296 -14.01 19.55 -1.97
N LYS A 297 -15.07 20.38 -1.97
CA LYS A 297 -16.11 20.26 -0.93
C LYS A 297 -16.79 18.91 -1.13
N LYS A 298 -16.46 17.93 -0.27
CA LYS A 298 -17.09 16.61 -0.20
C LYS A 298 -17.35 15.99 -1.59
N ALA A 299 -16.32 15.44 -2.21
CA ALA A 299 -16.53 14.25 -3.03
C ALA A 299 -16.75 13.07 -2.07
N GLU A 300 -17.89 13.06 -1.38
CA GLU A 300 -18.51 11.81 -0.94
C GLU A 300 -19.11 11.22 -2.21
N GLY A 301 -18.29 10.50 -2.96
CA GLY A 301 -18.60 10.04 -4.30
C GLY A 301 -17.62 8.97 -4.71
N ASN A 302 -18.06 7.72 -4.54
CA ASN A 302 -17.38 6.52 -4.99
C ASN A 302 -16.88 6.65 -6.44
N ILE A 303 -15.56 6.64 -6.64
CA ILE A 303 -14.99 6.10 -7.88
C ILE A 303 -14.53 4.68 -7.54
N SER A 304 -15.50 3.80 -7.26
CA SER A 304 -15.28 2.35 -7.35
C SER A 304 -15.58 1.96 -8.78
N LEU A 305 -14.56 1.98 -9.64
CA LEU A 305 -14.66 1.32 -10.94
C LEU A 305 -14.51 -0.17 -10.67
N LYS A 306 -15.63 -0.86 -10.41
CA LYS A 306 -15.67 -2.31 -10.62
C LYS A 306 -15.26 -2.55 -12.07
N SER A 307 -14.20 -3.31 -12.30
CA SER A 307 -13.87 -3.78 -13.63
C SER A 307 -15.10 -4.52 -14.18
N GLU A 308 -15.52 -4.22 -15.40
CA GLU A 308 -16.46 -5.07 -16.15
C GLU A 308 -15.75 -6.38 -16.60
N ALA A 309 -15.04 -7.05 -15.69
CA ALA A 309 -14.35 -8.31 -15.96
C ALA A 309 -15.16 -9.56 -15.55
N ASP A 310 -16.36 -9.39 -15.00
CA ASP A 310 -17.27 -10.50 -14.67
C ASP A 310 -18.62 -10.35 -15.37
N LYS A 311 -18.65 -10.57 -16.69
CA LYS A 311 -19.83 -11.14 -17.36
C LYS A 311 -19.46 -12.52 -17.86
N ALA A 312 -19.71 -13.52 -17.02
CA ALA A 312 -19.80 -14.89 -17.45
C ALA A 312 -20.85 -14.98 -18.58
N ILE A 313 -20.39 -15.29 -19.79
CA ILE A 313 -21.26 -15.75 -20.86
C ILE A 313 -21.62 -17.21 -20.52
N PRO A 314 -22.90 -17.60 -20.52
CA PRO A 314 -23.28 -18.97 -20.22
C PRO A 314 -22.76 -19.90 -21.32
N VAL A 315 -22.08 -20.96 -20.91
CA VAL A 315 -21.68 -22.06 -21.79
C VAL A 315 -22.87 -23.00 -21.93
N GLU A 316 -23.48 -23.03 -23.10
CA GLU A 316 -24.30 -24.16 -23.55
C GLU A 316 -23.87 -24.57 -24.97
N GLY A 317 -23.61 -25.87 -25.15
CA GLY A 317 -23.94 -26.55 -26.40
C GLY A 317 -22.81 -26.90 -27.37
N SER A 318 -22.33 -28.14 -27.24
CA SER A 318 -22.02 -29.13 -28.31
C SER A 318 -20.94 -28.86 -29.37
N ALA A 319 -20.12 -29.91 -29.53
CA ALA A 319 -19.14 -30.14 -30.58
C ALA A 319 -19.74 -30.30 -31.99
N ASP A 320 -18.82 -30.26 -32.96
CA ASP A 320 -18.92 -30.56 -34.39
C ASP A 320 -19.52 -29.46 -35.28
N ASP A 321 -18.70 -28.77 -36.09
CA ASP A 321 -18.39 -29.17 -37.49
C ASP A 321 -17.69 -28.01 -38.26
N LEU A 322 -16.81 -28.40 -39.21
CA LEU A 322 -16.40 -27.68 -40.45
C LEU A 322 -15.44 -26.46 -40.42
N SER A 323 -14.18 -26.79 -40.71
CA SER A 323 -13.27 -26.28 -41.78
C SER A 323 -13.52 -24.95 -42.51
N ASP A 324 -12.37 -24.34 -42.83
CA ASP A 324 -12.05 -23.38 -43.91
C ASP A 324 -12.55 -21.94 -43.74
N ASP A 325 -11.63 -20.98 -43.53
CA ASP A 325 -11.02 -20.20 -44.62
C ASP A 325 -10.23 -18.98 -44.04
N TYR A 326 -9.22 -18.51 -44.78
CA TYR A 326 -8.43 -17.28 -44.55
C TYR A 326 -7.38 -17.22 -43.40
N THR A 327 -6.22 -17.83 -43.63
CA THR A 327 -4.93 -17.23 -43.20
C THR A 327 -3.94 -17.23 -44.35
N GLY A 328 -3.70 -16.06 -44.94
CA GLY A 328 -2.78 -15.93 -46.06
C GLY A 328 -2.61 -14.49 -46.53
N SER A 329 -1.73 -13.73 -45.87
CA SER A 329 -0.87 -12.76 -46.56
C SER A 329 0.25 -12.28 -45.65
N SER A 330 1.47 -12.27 -46.20
CA SER A 330 2.61 -11.41 -45.82
C SER A 330 3.76 -12.01 -45.02
N THR A 331 4.23 -13.22 -45.37
CA THR A 331 5.65 -13.60 -45.21
C THR A 331 6.08 -14.58 -46.31
N ASN A 332 6.24 -14.11 -47.55
CA ASN A 332 7.13 -14.75 -48.54
C ASN A 332 7.13 -13.97 -49.86
N ARG A 333 7.99 -12.96 -49.97
CA ARG A 333 8.48 -12.41 -51.26
C ARG A 333 9.78 -11.65 -51.02
N PHE A 334 10.86 -12.32 -50.62
CA PHE A 334 12.22 -11.74 -50.71
C PHE A 334 13.35 -12.79 -50.73
N ALA A 335 13.05 -14.04 -51.12
CA ALA A 335 14.08 -15.04 -51.33
C ALA A 335 13.75 -15.80 -52.62
N GLU A 336 14.24 -15.29 -53.75
CA GLU A 336 14.52 -16.02 -55.00
C GLU A 336 14.86 -15.02 -56.11
N SER A 337 16.07 -14.47 -56.11
CA SER A 337 16.80 -14.04 -57.34
C SER A 337 18.13 -13.34 -57.00
N LEU A 338 19.19 -14.08 -56.67
CA LEU A 338 20.56 -13.57 -56.80
C LEU A 338 21.47 -14.73 -57.26
N PRO A 339 22.26 -14.57 -58.35
CA PRO A 339 23.18 -15.60 -58.81
C PRO A 339 24.47 -15.68 -57.97
N ASP A 340 25.02 -16.89 -57.91
CA ASP A 340 26.31 -17.24 -57.33
C ASP A 340 27.46 -16.44 -57.97
N GLY A 341 28.10 -15.57 -57.18
CA GLY A 341 29.31 -14.88 -57.61
C GLY A 341 29.42 -13.45 -57.08
N LEU A 342 29.54 -13.31 -55.76
CA LEU A 342 30.13 -12.17 -55.05
C LEU A 342 30.21 -12.50 -53.55
N SER A 343 30.74 -13.67 -53.24
CA SER A 343 31.17 -14.04 -51.88
C SER A 343 32.68 -13.88 -51.80
N GLU A 344 33.13 -12.66 -51.49
CA GLU A 344 34.43 -12.30 -50.89
C GLU A 344 34.59 -10.79 -51.08
N ASP A 345 33.94 -10.02 -50.18
CA ASP A 345 34.27 -8.62 -49.80
C ASP A 345 33.11 -7.91 -49.07
N LEU A 346 31.96 -8.57 -48.87
CA LEU A 346 30.79 -7.96 -48.19
C LEU A 346 30.50 -8.50 -46.77
N THR A 347 31.48 -9.15 -46.11
CA THR A 347 31.34 -9.67 -44.74
C THR A 347 32.23 -8.96 -43.71
N GLY A 348 32.75 -7.77 -44.05
CA GLY A 348 33.55 -6.94 -43.13
C GLY A 348 32.92 -5.61 -42.71
N GLY A 349 31.91 -5.10 -43.42
CA GLY A 349 31.41 -3.72 -43.24
C GLY A 349 29.94 -3.57 -42.83
N MET A 350 29.12 -4.63 -42.87
CA MET A 350 27.68 -4.54 -42.53
C MET A 350 27.35 -4.95 -41.09
N ALA A 351 28.29 -5.53 -40.34
CA ALA A 351 28.06 -5.94 -38.95
C ALA A 351 28.24 -4.80 -37.93
N GLU A 352 28.94 -3.71 -38.27
CA GLU A 352 29.13 -2.55 -37.37
C GLU A 352 28.09 -1.44 -37.60
N GLY A 353 27.54 -1.29 -38.81
CA GLY A 353 26.52 -0.27 -39.10
C GLY A 353 25.08 -0.64 -38.73
N PHE A 354 24.76 -1.93 -38.58
CA PHE A 354 23.39 -2.39 -38.33
C PHE A 354 23.01 -2.40 -36.84
N THR A 355 23.98 -2.56 -35.94
CA THR A 355 23.78 -2.52 -34.48
C THR A 355 23.71 -1.10 -33.93
N GLU A 356 24.40 -0.14 -34.55
CA GLU A 356 24.40 1.27 -34.11
C GLU A 356 23.20 2.06 -34.66
N GLY A 357 22.67 1.69 -35.84
CA GLY A 357 21.49 2.33 -36.45
C GLY A 357 20.15 1.91 -35.83
N LEU A 358 20.01 0.64 -35.42
CA LEU A 358 18.77 0.12 -34.82
C LEU A 358 18.60 0.51 -33.35
N THR A 359 19.70 0.74 -32.62
CA THR A 359 19.65 1.15 -31.20
C THR A 359 19.35 2.64 -31.03
N ASN A 360 19.87 3.49 -31.92
CA ASN A 360 19.60 4.94 -31.87
C ASN A 360 18.26 5.32 -32.53
N GLY A 361 17.86 4.66 -33.63
CA GLY A 361 16.61 4.98 -34.33
C GLY A 361 15.31 4.55 -33.63
N LEU A 362 15.34 3.48 -32.84
CA LEU A 362 14.16 3.01 -32.09
C LEU A 362 13.98 3.71 -30.74
N ALA A 363 15.04 4.32 -30.18
CA ALA A 363 14.98 5.03 -28.91
C ALA A 363 14.44 6.47 -29.09
N GLU A 364 14.85 7.17 -30.16
CA GLU A 364 14.51 8.59 -30.36
C GLU A 364 13.14 8.79 -31.04
N GLY A 365 12.74 7.95 -32.00
CA GLY A 365 11.48 8.15 -32.73
C GLY A 365 10.21 7.72 -31.98
N PHE A 366 10.30 6.71 -31.10
CA PHE A 366 9.12 6.17 -30.41
C PHE A 366 8.81 6.88 -29.09
N THR A 367 9.79 7.56 -28.49
CA THR A 367 9.60 8.33 -27.26
C THR A 367 9.13 9.74 -27.58
N ASP A 368 9.69 10.41 -28.59
CA ASP A 368 9.31 11.79 -28.93
C ASP A 368 7.90 11.86 -29.55
N ASP A 369 7.52 10.98 -30.48
CA ASP A 369 6.17 11.01 -31.11
C ASP A 369 5.04 10.66 -30.12
N LEU A 370 5.29 9.77 -29.15
CA LEU A 370 4.32 9.46 -28.10
C LEU A 370 4.28 10.56 -27.03
N THR A 371 5.41 11.20 -26.72
CA THR A 371 5.47 12.25 -25.70
C THR A 371 4.95 13.59 -26.24
N GLU A 372 5.23 13.92 -27.50
CA GLU A 372 4.63 15.07 -28.21
C GLU A 372 3.15 14.82 -28.51
N GLY A 373 2.77 13.64 -29.01
CA GLY A 373 1.37 13.30 -29.24
C GLY A 373 0.52 13.31 -27.95
N PHE A 374 1.10 12.92 -26.82
CA PHE A 374 0.44 12.99 -25.50
C PHE A 374 0.46 14.40 -24.92
N LYS A 375 1.55 15.17 -25.08
CA LYS A 375 1.60 16.60 -24.70
C LYS A 375 0.59 17.41 -25.49
N ASP A 376 0.58 17.29 -26.81
CA ASP A 376 -0.30 18.00 -27.73
C ASP A 376 -1.76 17.55 -27.59
N GLY A 377 -1.98 16.26 -27.28
CA GLY A 377 -3.30 15.74 -26.93
C GLY A 377 -3.85 16.27 -25.60
N LEU A 378 -2.99 16.54 -24.61
CA LEU A 378 -3.38 17.25 -23.40
C LEU A 378 -3.59 18.75 -23.69
N THR A 379 -2.61 19.46 -24.23
CA THR A 379 -2.65 20.93 -24.39
C THR A 379 -3.75 21.41 -25.34
N ASN A 380 -4.01 20.72 -26.46
CA ASN A 380 -5.04 21.16 -27.40
C ASN A 380 -6.47 20.92 -26.87
N ASN A 381 -6.68 19.95 -25.99
CA ASN A 381 -7.95 19.76 -25.29
C ASN A 381 -8.18 20.78 -24.14
N PHE A 382 -7.14 21.52 -23.72
CA PHE A 382 -7.24 22.56 -22.70
C PHE A 382 -7.44 23.98 -23.26
N ALA A 383 -7.16 24.21 -24.56
CA ALA A 383 -7.07 25.57 -25.11
C ALA A 383 -8.37 26.13 -25.73
N GLU A 384 -9.40 25.30 -25.95
CA GLU A 384 -10.64 25.75 -26.59
C GLU A 384 -11.84 25.70 -25.63
N GLY A 385 -12.04 26.81 -24.91
CA GLY A 385 -13.16 27.09 -23.99
C GLY A 385 -12.67 27.12 -22.53
N SER A 386 -12.79 28.19 -21.74
CA SER A 386 -13.78 29.27 -21.73
C SER A 386 -13.39 30.29 -20.65
N GLU A 387 -13.94 31.50 -20.77
CA GLU A 387 -14.06 32.52 -19.73
C GLU A 387 -14.64 31.93 -18.41
N GLU A 388 -14.02 32.25 -17.27
CA GLU A 388 -14.43 31.90 -15.89
C GLU A 388 -15.13 30.53 -15.71
N ILE A 389 -14.36 29.45 -15.84
CA ILE A 389 -14.82 28.08 -15.60
C ILE A 389 -14.40 27.61 -14.20
N ASN A 390 -15.36 27.07 -13.44
CA ASN A 390 -15.21 26.49 -12.10
C ASN A 390 -13.89 25.68 -11.94
N THR A 391 -12.94 26.19 -11.16
CA THR A 391 -11.69 25.50 -10.77
C THR A 391 -11.93 24.08 -10.27
N HIS A 392 -13.07 23.85 -9.61
CA HIS A 392 -13.50 22.53 -9.14
C HIS A 392 -13.70 21.50 -10.26
N SER A 393 -14.25 21.91 -11.41
CA SER A 393 -14.50 21.01 -12.55
C SER A 393 -13.19 20.56 -13.21
N GLU A 394 -12.19 21.44 -13.26
CA GLU A 394 -10.89 21.14 -13.85
C GLU A 394 -10.11 20.11 -13.02
N ILE A 395 -10.14 20.25 -11.70
CA ILE A 395 -9.44 19.33 -10.79
C ILE A 395 -10.06 17.95 -10.80
N VAL A 396 -11.40 17.87 -10.71
CA VAL A 396 -12.11 16.59 -10.84
C VAL A 396 -11.84 15.97 -12.22
N GLY A 397 -11.73 16.79 -13.27
CA GLY A 397 -11.27 16.38 -14.59
C GLY A 397 -9.87 15.76 -14.56
N LYS A 398 -8.88 16.43 -13.96
CA LYS A 398 -7.49 15.93 -13.83
C LYS A 398 -7.42 14.62 -13.07
N LEU A 399 -8.14 14.49 -11.95
CA LEU A 399 -8.18 13.24 -11.18
C LEU A 399 -8.83 12.10 -11.96
N ASN A 400 -9.91 12.37 -12.70
CA ASN A 400 -10.55 11.37 -13.54
C ASN A 400 -9.63 10.91 -14.69
N ILE A 401 -8.89 11.84 -15.30
CA ILE A 401 -7.89 11.50 -16.33
C ILE A 401 -6.79 10.65 -15.71
N LEU A 402 -6.22 11.07 -14.57
CA LEU A 402 -5.20 10.31 -13.82
C LEU A 402 -5.65 8.86 -13.56
N VAL A 403 -6.84 8.68 -12.99
CA VAL A 403 -7.39 7.36 -12.68
C VAL A 403 -7.51 6.51 -13.95
N LYS A 404 -8.06 7.07 -15.04
CA LYS A 404 -8.19 6.36 -16.33
C LYS A 404 -6.84 5.97 -16.89
N SER A 405 -5.85 6.88 -16.89
CA SER A 405 -4.52 6.63 -17.41
C SER A 405 -3.77 5.55 -16.62
N ILE A 406 -3.86 5.55 -15.28
CA ILE A 406 -3.26 4.49 -14.44
C ILE A 406 -3.92 3.12 -14.74
N VAL A 407 -5.24 3.09 -14.83
CA VAL A 407 -5.99 1.85 -15.14
C VAL A 407 -5.62 1.31 -16.52
N GLU A 408 -5.53 2.18 -17.52
CA GLU A 408 -5.15 1.79 -18.88
C GLU A 408 -3.69 1.31 -18.95
N GLN A 409 -2.78 1.99 -18.26
CA GLN A 409 -1.38 1.58 -18.17
C GLN A 409 -1.24 0.17 -17.59
N TYR A 410 -1.87 -0.13 -16.45
CA TYR A 410 -1.82 -1.48 -15.87
C TYR A 410 -2.53 -2.52 -16.74
N ARG A 411 -3.70 -2.17 -17.31
CA ARG A 411 -4.43 -3.05 -18.22
C ARG A 411 -3.58 -3.43 -19.43
N SER A 412 -2.88 -2.47 -20.04
CA SER A 412 -2.00 -2.71 -21.19
C SER A 412 -0.81 -3.63 -20.85
N SER A 413 -0.43 -3.67 -19.57
CA SER A 413 0.62 -4.53 -19.03
C SER A 413 0.09 -5.87 -18.47
N GLY A 414 -1.20 -6.16 -18.62
CA GLY A 414 -1.83 -7.42 -18.17
C GLY A 414 -2.16 -7.47 -16.67
N TYR A 415 -2.15 -6.34 -15.97
CA TYR A 415 -2.46 -6.24 -14.55
C TYR A 415 -3.79 -5.49 -14.30
N SER A 416 -4.46 -5.86 -13.21
CA SER A 416 -5.53 -5.05 -12.60
C SER A 416 -4.97 -4.13 -11.52
N VAL A 417 -5.70 -3.05 -11.23
CA VAL A 417 -5.32 -2.06 -10.22
C VAL A 417 -6.57 -1.54 -9.51
N ASP A 418 -6.50 -1.46 -8.18
CA ASP A 418 -7.48 -0.77 -7.35
C ASP A 418 -6.97 0.62 -6.99
N ILE A 419 -7.80 1.64 -7.18
CA ILE A 419 -7.48 3.02 -6.80
C ILE A 419 -8.53 3.49 -5.80
N SER A 420 -8.08 4.04 -4.67
CA SER A 420 -8.98 4.57 -3.64
C SER A 420 -8.54 5.96 -3.20
N PHE A 421 -9.51 6.87 -3.04
CA PHE A 421 -9.30 8.17 -2.43
C PHE A 421 -9.83 8.15 -1.00
N SER A 422 -8.97 8.49 -0.06
CA SER A 422 -9.18 8.32 1.38
C SER A 422 -8.76 9.58 2.14
N ALA A 423 -9.26 9.70 3.36
CA ALA A 423 -8.69 10.59 4.36
C ALA A 423 -7.78 9.80 5.31
N VAL A 424 -6.85 10.50 5.96
CA VAL A 424 -6.11 9.93 7.09
C VAL A 424 -7.10 9.62 8.21
N ASN A 425 -7.00 8.43 8.78
CA ASN A 425 -7.82 7.98 9.88
C ASN A 425 -7.23 8.49 11.19
N SER A 426 -7.91 9.40 11.88
CA SER A 426 -7.46 9.95 13.16
C SER A 426 -7.63 8.98 14.33
N GLU A 427 -8.56 8.03 14.28
CA GLU A 427 -8.94 7.20 15.44
C GLU A 427 -8.14 5.90 15.57
N GLY A 428 -7.63 5.37 14.45
CA GLY A 428 -6.98 4.06 14.37
C GLY A 428 -7.99 2.91 14.55
N ALA A 429 -7.55 1.87 15.25
CA ALA A 429 -8.33 0.67 15.51
C ALA A 429 -9.40 0.92 16.58
N LYS A 430 -10.51 0.18 16.49
CA LYS A 430 -11.65 0.31 17.40
C LYS A 430 -12.29 -1.02 17.71
N LEU A 431 -12.89 -1.10 18.91
CA LEU A 431 -13.84 -2.15 19.23
C LEU A 431 -15.14 -1.88 18.46
N SER A 432 -15.58 -2.87 17.70
CA SER A 432 -16.82 -2.83 16.93
C SER A 432 -18.01 -3.36 17.74
N GLU A 433 -17.76 -4.36 18.60
CA GLU A 433 -18.80 -5.01 19.40
C GLU A 433 -18.19 -5.68 20.63
N VAL A 434 -18.90 -5.66 21.76
CA VAL A 434 -18.52 -6.33 23.01
C VAL A 434 -19.77 -6.84 23.72
N ARG A 435 -19.79 -8.10 24.19
CA ARG A 435 -20.92 -8.71 24.89
C ARG A 435 -20.51 -9.62 26.05
#